data_AF-A0A0E4BVD5-F1
#
_entry.id   AF-A0A0E4BVD5-F1
#
_cell.length_a   1.000
_cell.length_b   1.000
_cell.length_c   1.000
_cell.angle_alpha   90.00
_cell.angle_beta   90.00
_cell.angle_gamma   90.00
#
_symmetry.space_group_name_H-M   'P 1'
#
loop_
_entity.id
_entity.type
_entity.pdbx_description
1 polymer ?
#
loop_
_entity_poly.entity_id
_entity_poly.type
_entity_poly.pdbx_seq_one_letter_code
_entity_poly.pdbx_strand_id
1 'polypeptide(L)' 'MKYAKGEWVQSARVGNAPKFVGQVIGHSQGQYIIRDADRVRWLRFEEELSPAPKKAA' A
#
# COMPACT_ATOMS: atom_id res chain seq x y z
N MET A 1 -9.11 -0.65 10.84
CA MET A 1 -8.12 -0.16 9.86
C MET A 1 -6.79 0.01 10.56
N LYS A 2 -5.86 -0.90 10.29
CA LYS A 2 -4.51 -1.00 10.84
C LYS A 2 -3.52 0.08 10.38
N TYR A 3 -3.76 0.71 9.22
CA TYR A 3 -2.82 1.69 8.63
C TYR A 3 -3.44 3.09 8.48
N ALA A 4 -2.71 4.13 8.88
CA ALA A 4 -3.10 5.52 8.77
C ALA A 4 -2.68 6.14 7.43
N LYS A 5 -3.38 7.20 7.01
CA LYS A 5 -2.99 7.99 5.85
C LYS A 5 -1.61 8.61 6.08
N GLY A 6 -0.71 8.41 5.14
CA GLY A 6 0.67 8.87 5.19
C GLY A 6 1.67 7.77 5.59
N GLU A 7 1.20 6.64 6.11
CA GLU A 7 2.07 5.50 6.43
C GLU A 7 2.61 4.82 5.18
N TRP A 8 3.83 4.31 5.30
CA TRP A 8 4.47 3.52 4.27
C TRP A 8 4.21 2.04 4.51
N VAL A 9 3.72 1.38 3.48
CA VAL A 9 3.35 -0.04 3.52
C VAL A 9 3.97 -0.76 2.33
N GLN A 10 4.28 -2.03 2.54
CA GLN A 10 4.66 -2.96 1.49
C GLN A 10 3.46 -3.82 1.16
N SER A 11 3.08 -3.84 -0.11
CA SER A 11 2.11 -4.79 -0.64
C SER A 11 2.78 -6.11 -0.97
N ALA A 12 2.21 -7.22 -0.50
CA ALA A 12 2.57 -8.56 -0.91
C ALA A 12 2.17 -8.83 -2.37
N ARG A 13 2.85 -9.81 -3.00
CA ARG A 13 2.44 -10.30 -4.33
C ARG A 13 1.22 -11.19 -4.17
N VAL A 14 0.13 -10.89 -4.87
CA VAL A 14 -1.12 -11.67 -4.80
C VAL A 14 -1.61 -11.97 -6.22
N GLY A 15 -1.57 -13.23 -6.63
CA GLY A 15 -1.86 -13.62 -8.02
C GLY A 15 -0.97 -12.86 -9.02
N ASN A 16 -1.60 -12.08 -9.90
CA ASN A 16 -0.91 -11.26 -10.90
C ASN A 16 -0.55 -9.83 -10.42
N ALA A 17 -0.93 -9.46 -9.19
CA ALA A 17 -0.60 -8.16 -8.62
C ALA A 17 0.87 -8.13 -8.15
N PRO A 18 1.67 -7.14 -8.59
CA PRO A 18 3.08 -7.05 -8.21
C PRO A 18 3.25 -6.66 -6.74
N LYS A 19 4.40 -7.05 -6.17
CA LYS A 19 4.91 -6.57 -4.88
C LYS A 19 5.48 -5.16 -5.06
N PHE A 20 5.11 -4.23 -4.21
CA PHE A 20 5.65 -2.87 -4.22
C PHE A 20 5.62 -2.23 -2.83
N VAL A 21 6.31 -1.10 -2.69
CA VAL A 21 6.29 -0.26 -1.48
C VAL A 21 5.67 1.08 -1.86
N GLY A 22 4.71 1.54 -1.06
CA GLY A 22 4.03 2.80 -1.31
C GLY A 22 3.44 3.40 -0.04
N GLN A 23 2.82 4.55 -0.19
CA GLN A 23 2.21 5.31 0.88
C GLN A 23 0.70 5.16 0.88
N VAL A 24 0.09 4.90 2.03
CA VAL A 24 -1.36 4.90 2.20
C VAL A 24 -1.87 6.33 2.01
N ILE A 25 -2.70 6.56 1.00
CA ILE A 25 -3.29 7.88 0.71
C ILE A 25 -4.78 7.95 1.06
N GLY A 26 -5.40 6.80 1.33
CA GLY A 26 -6.80 6.71 1.73
C GLY A 26 -7.25 5.26 1.84
N HIS A 27 -8.57 5.09 1.93
CA HIS A 27 -9.22 3.79 1.90
C HIS A 27 -10.54 3.93 1.13
N SER A 28 -10.98 2.85 0.49
CA SER A 28 -12.24 2.78 -0.24
C SER A 28 -12.75 1.34 -0.19
N GLN A 29 -14.04 1.15 0.14
CA GLN A 29 -14.72 -0.15 0.08
C GLN A 29 -13.95 -1.31 0.77
N GLY A 30 -13.34 -1.06 1.94
CA GLY A 30 -12.58 -2.08 2.69
C GLY A 30 -11.14 -2.31 2.21
N GLN A 31 -10.68 -1.59 1.19
CA GLN A 31 -9.30 -1.61 0.69
C GLN A 31 -8.58 -0.30 1.02
N TYR A 32 -7.27 -0.38 1.19
CA TYR A 32 -6.40 0.80 1.24
C TYR A 32 -6.02 1.23 -0.17
N ILE A 33 -6.01 2.54 -0.36
CA ILE A 33 -5.47 3.18 -1.56
C ILE A 33 -4.02 3.53 -1.26
N ILE A 34 -3.10 2.90 -2.00
CA ILE A 34 -1.66 3.06 -1.83
C ILE A 34 -1.09 3.72 -3.07
N ARG A 35 -0.29 4.76 -2.88
CA ARG A 35 0.45 5.41 -3.95
C ARG A 35 1.90 4.94 -3.91
N ASP A 36 2.36 4.29 -4.96
CA ASP A 36 3.77 3.91 -5.07
C ASP A 36 4.68 5.10 -5.43
N ALA A 37 5.98 4.84 -5.57
CA ALA A 37 6.97 5.84 -5.93
C ALA A 37 6.74 6.43 -7.34
N ASP A 38 6.18 5.63 -8.25
CA ASP A 38 5.86 6.00 -9.63
C ASP A 38 4.53 6.74 -9.76
N ARG A 39 3.93 7.13 -8.62
CA ARG A 39 2.64 7.82 -8.49
C ARG A 39 1.44 6.98 -8.94
N VAL A 40 1.61 5.69 -9.16
CA VAL A 40 0.52 4.75 -9.48
C VAL A 40 -0.27 4.45 -8.21
N ARG A 41 -1.59 4.40 -8.36
CA ARG A 41 -2.52 4.09 -7.26
C ARG A 41 -2.91 2.63 -7.31
N TRP A 42 -2.77 1.96 -6.18
CA TRP A 42 -3.09 0.56 -6.00
C TRP A 42 -4.15 0.41 -4.91
N LEU A 43 -5.09 -0.50 -5.13
CA LEU A 43 -6.04 -0.94 -4.13
C LEU A 43 -5.57 -2.27 -3.54
N ARG A 44 -5.46 -2.34 -2.22
CA ARG A 44 -5.03 -3.54 -1.49
C ARG A 44 -5.82 -3.73 -0.21
N PHE A 45 -6.15 -4.98 0.10
CA PHE A 45 -6.73 -5.35 1.38
C PHE A 45 -5.71 -5.24 2.50
N GLU A 46 -6.20 -5.09 3.73
CA GLU A 46 -5.35 -4.97 4.92
C GLU A 46 -4.37 -6.15 5.08
N GLU A 47 -4.83 -7.36 4.75
CA GLU A 47 -4.06 -8.61 4.83
C GLU A 47 -2.91 -8.68 3.82
N GLU A 48 -3.01 -7.93 2.71
CA GLU A 48 -1.98 -7.86 1.69
C GLU A 48 -0.87 -6.87 2.04
N LEU A 49 -0.99 -6.18 3.17
CA LEU A 49 -0.13 -5.06 3.55
C LEU A 49 0.64 -5.37 4.83
N SER A 50 1.90 -4.98 4.81
CA SER A 50 2.78 -4.97 5.98
C SER A 50 3.39 -3.59 6.15
N PRO A 51 3.68 -3.16 7.40
CA PRO A 51 4.44 -1.94 7.63
C PRO A 51 5.76 -1.98 6.85
N ALA A 52 6.12 -0.88 6.22
CA ALA A 52 7.39 -0.74 5.54
C ALA A 52 8.09 0.54 6.01
N PRO A 53 9.43 0.53 6.14
CA PRO A 53 10.14 1.78 6.27
C PRO A 53 9.81 2.65 5.05
N LYS A 54 9.70 3.97 5.27
CA LYS A 54 9.63 4.93 4.16
C LYS A 54 10.77 4.58 3.21
N LYS A 55 10.46 4.29 1.95
CA LYS A 55 11.47 4.00 0.95
C LYS A 55 12.44 5.18 0.98
N ALA A 56 13.64 4.96 1.50
CA ALA A 56 14.71 5.93 1.42
C ALA A 56 14.90 6.15 -0.09
N ALA A 57 14.63 7.39 -0.52
CA ALA A 57 14.71 7.78 -1.91
C ALA A 57 16.14 7.55 -2.44
#